data_AF-A0A968MMW1-F1
#
_entry.id   AF-A0A968MMW1-F1
#
_cell.length_a   1.000
_cell.length_b   1.000
_cell.length_c   1.000
_cell.angle_alpha   90.00
_cell.angle_beta   90.00
_cell.angle_gamma   90.00
#
_symmetry.space_group_name_H-M   'P 1'
#
loop_
_entity.id
_entity.type
_entity.pdbx_description
1 polymer ?
#
loop_
_entity_poly.entity_id
_entity_poly.type
_entity_poly.pdbx_seq_one_letter_code
_entity_poly.pdbx_strand_id
1 'polypeptide(L)'
;MRFIDPPPRTDISPYVMAPEVGEAQTNIGNCLPTPALVGTDIERMDAMDQFFATASELPAKLLDTDLSTLDAEALAEQGVIAYQTAYPLWTDDTGKQRYIRIPRGTSIVFDEANQTFQFPANTRAYKTFLQRVVDREGRESWRKMETRVIVSRPDGVGPNGEPIITSIFGTYQWNEAETEATLVTAPLRNGSPGWMCWFDTSSTKERPKPPSPASARDSSPSRTRSCASGGSRACTPSRPSSAASSVIWEAPPKTSCSASSRFK
;
A
#
# COMPACT_ATOMS: atom_id res chain seq x y z
N MET A 1 -1.21 -15.02 25.14
CA MET A 1 -1.90 -16.02 24.29
C MET A 1 -0.83 -16.78 23.52
N ARG A 2 -0.97 -18.10 23.33
CA ARG A 2 0.03 -18.91 22.61
C ARG A 2 -0.23 -18.75 21.10
N PHE A 3 0.52 -17.86 20.44
CA PHE A 3 0.71 -18.00 19.00
C PHE A 3 1.38 -19.37 18.79
N ILE A 4 0.75 -20.23 18.01
CA ILE A 4 1.42 -21.43 17.51
C ILE A 4 2.16 -20.93 16.28
N ASP A 5 3.49 -21.00 16.33
CA ASP A 5 4.27 -20.66 15.15
C ASP A 5 3.87 -21.61 14.02
N PRO A 6 3.58 -21.08 12.82
CA PRO A 6 3.32 -21.93 11.69
C PRO A 6 4.54 -22.82 11.43
N PRO A 7 4.33 -24.02 10.86
CA PRO A 7 5.43 -24.91 10.51
C PRO A 7 6.48 -24.17 9.64
N PRO A 8 7.76 -24.58 9.72
CA PRO A 8 8.83 -23.95 8.95
C PRO A 8 8.49 -23.96 7.45
N ARG A 9 8.71 -22.81 6.80
CA ARG A 9 8.38 -22.58 5.39
C ARG A 9 9.16 -23.55 4.51
N THR A 10 8.46 -24.45 3.81
CA THR A 10 9.07 -25.35 2.82
C THR A 10 8.96 -24.84 1.39
N ASP A 11 8.09 -23.86 1.12
CA ASP A 11 7.89 -23.25 -0.19
C ASP A 11 8.35 -21.77 -0.19
N ILE A 12 9.03 -21.36 -1.25
CA ILE A 12 9.41 -19.97 -1.50
C ILE A 12 8.16 -19.21 -1.96
N SER A 13 7.46 -18.61 -1.01
CA SER A 13 6.33 -17.71 -1.31
C SER A 13 6.83 -16.43 -1.99
N PRO A 14 6.17 -15.92 -3.04
CA PRO A 14 6.50 -14.61 -3.60
C PRO A 14 6.17 -13.47 -2.63
N TYR A 15 5.48 -13.75 -1.52
CA TYR A 15 5.06 -12.80 -0.49
C TYR A 15 5.88 -12.90 0.80
N VAL A 16 7.13 -13.38 0.69
CA VAL A 16 8.08 -13.35 1.81
C VAL A 16 8.29 -11.89 2.23
N MET A 17 8.12 -11.64 3.53
CA MET A 17 8.32 -10.33 4.12
C MET A 17 9.31 -10.49 5.27
N ALA A 18 10.47 -9.86 5.13
CA ALA A 18 11.44 -9.77 6.20
C ALA A 18 10.92 -8.84 7.32
N PRO A 19 11.29 -9.05 8.60
CA PRO A 19 10.85 -8.21 9.71
C PRO A 19 11.09 -6.72 9.46
N GLU A 20 12.21 -6.36 8.84
CA GLU A 20 12.60 -4.98 8.52
C GLU A 20 11.62 -4.34 7.53
N VAL A 21 11.10 -5.12 6.58
CA VAL A 21 10.09 -4.67 5.60
C VAL A 21 8.73 -4.48 6.28
N GLY A 22 8.41 -5.29 7.29
CA GLY A 22 7.22 -5.11 8.12
C GLY A 22 7.26 -3.81 8.92
N GLU A 23 8.39 -3.53 9.58
CA GLU A 23 8.62 -2.27 10.32
C GLU A 23 8.60 -1.05 9.41
N ALA A 24 9.32 -1.12 8.28
CA ALA A 24 9.37 -0.05 7.30
C ALA A 24 8.11 0.06 6.45
N GLN A 25 7.19 -0.91 6.52
CA GLN A 25 5.98 -1.07 5.68
C GLN A 25 6.25 -1.19 4.18
N THR A 26 7.51 -1.21 3.75
CA THR A 26 7.98 -1.40 2.36
C THR A 26 9.51 -1.60 2.38
N ASN A 27 10.05 -2.37 1.43
CA ASN A 27 11.49 -2.63 1.32
C ASN A 27 12.30 -1.43 0.81
N ILE A 28 11.67 -0.43 0.20
CA ILE A 28 12.30 0.84 -0.18
C ILE A 28 12.10 1.95 0.86
N GLY A 29 11.47 1.64 2.00
CA GLY A 29 11.19 2.60 3.07
C GLY A 29 10.39 3.82 2.59
N ASN A 30 10.93 5.02 2.80
CA ASN A 30 10.32 6.28 2.36
C ASN A 30 10.83 6.77 1.00
N CYS A 31 11.52 5.92 0.25
CA CYS A 31 12.13 6.29 -1.02
C CYS A 31 11.20 5.93 -2.18
N LEU A 32 11.35 6.66 -3.29
CA LEU A 32 10.71 6.31 -4.56
C LEU A 32 11.62 5.33 -5.33
N PRO A 33 11.05 4.39 -6.10
CA PRO A 33 11.83 3.59 -7.03
C PRO A 33 12.53 4.51 -8.04
N THR A 34 13.70 4.09 -8.51
CA THR A 34 14.42 4.81 -9.59
C THR A 34 13.55 4.84 -10.85
N PRO A 35 13.43 5.99 -11.54
CA PRO A 35 12.58 6.10 -12.73
C PRO A 35 12.88 5.05 -13.82
N ALA A 36 14.14 4.62 -13.93
CA ALA A 36 14.56 3.60 -14.89
C ALA A 36 14.02 2.19 -14.59
N LEU A 37 13.61 1.93 -13.35
CA LEU A 37 13.01 0.65 -12.94
C LEU A 37 11.50 0.63 -13.18
N VAL A 38 10.84 1.79 -13.26
CA VAL A 38 9.39 1.85 -13.22
C VAL A 38 8.77 1.55 -14.59
N GLY A 39 7.85 0.59 -14.62
CA GLY A 39 7.01 0.30 -15.78
C GLY A 39 7.77 -0.27 -16.97
N THR A 40 8.80 -1.07 -16.71
CA THR A 40 9.62 -1.75 -17.72
C THR A 40 8.91 -2.96 -18.32
N ASP A 41 8.03 -3.63 -17.57
CA ASP A 41 7.23 -4.76 -18.03
C ASP A 41 5.92 -4.29 -18.68
N ILE A 42 6.05 -3.72 -19.88
CA ILE A 42 4.94 -3.11 -20.62
C ILE A 42 3.85 -4.14 -20.96
N GLU A 43 4.24 -5.35 -21.34
CA GLU A 43 3.29 -6.39 -21.74
C GLU A 43 2.40 -6.82 -20.57
N ARG A 44 2.99 -7.08 -19.40
CA ARG A 44 2.26 -7.40 -18.18
C ARG A 44 1.31 -6.27 -17.78
N MET A 45 1.81 -5.03 -17.83
CA MET A 45 1.02 -3.84 -17.50
C MET A 45 -0.21 -3.69 -18.40
N ASP A 46 -0.02 -3.79 -19.72
CA ASP A 46 -1.10 -3.67 -20.69
C ASP A 46 -2.11 -4.81 -20.53
N ALA A 47 -1.66 -6.04 -20.28
CA ALA A 47 -2.54 -7.18 -20.04
C ALA A 47 -3.41 -6.98 -18.78
N MET A 48 -2.82 -6.51 -17.68
CA MET A 48 -3.58 -6.21 -16.45
C MET A 48 -4.52 -5.03 -16.61
N ASP A 49 -4.10 -3.98 -17.33
CA ASP A 49 -4.96 -2.85 -17.64
C ASP A 49 -6.18 -3.28 -18.48
N GLN A 50 -5.98 -4.11 -19.51
CA GLN A 50 -7.05 -4.67 -20.32
C GLN A 50 -8.00 -5.55 -19.49
N PHE A 51 -7.44 -6.47 -18.69
CA PHE A 51 -8.24 -7.34 -17.82
C PHE A 51 -9.14 -6.51 -16.89
N PHE A 52 -8.55 -5.61 -16.11
CA PHE A 52 -9.30 -4.81 -15.15
C PHE A 52 -10.15 -3.73 -15.81
N ALA A 53 -9.94 -3.34 -17.07
CA ALA A 53 -10.84 -2.43 -17.77
C ALA A 53 -12.22 -3.08 -18.01
N THR A 54 -12.26 -4.39 -18.27
CA THR A 54 -13.51 -5.14 -18.54
C THR A 54 -14.03 -5.95 -17.35
N ALA A 55 -13.23 -6.11 -16.29
CA ALA A 55 -13.62 -6.87 -15.12
C ALA A 55 -14.84 -6.26 -14.42
N SER A 56 -15.82 -7.12 -14.09
CA SER A 56 -16.98 -6.81 -13.24
C SER A 56 -16.77 -7.22 -11.78
N GLU A 57 -15.81 -8.09 -11.53
CA GLU A 57 -15.45 -8.62 -10.21
C GLU A 57 -13.94 -8.78 -10.08
N LEU A 58 -13.47 -8.98 -8.84
CA LEU A 58 -12.06 -9.23 -8.58
C LEU A 58 -11.72 -10.71 -8.81
N PRO A 59 -10.47 -11.03 -9.23
CA PRO A 59 -9.99 -12.40 -9.29
C PRO A 59 -10.11 -13.14 -7.94
N ALA A 60 -10.20 -14.46 -8.00
CA ALA A 60 -10.30 -15.28 -6.78
C ALA A 60 -9.01 -15.27 -5.94
N LYS A 61 -7.83 -15.12 -6.55
CA LYS A 61 -6.54 -15.08 -5.85
C LYS A 61 -5.87 -13.74 -5.99
N LEU A 62 -5.20 -13.30 -4.94
CA LEU A 62 -4.44 -12.04 -4.95
C LEU A 62 -3.31 -12.07 -5.98
N LEU A 63 -2.72 -13.25 -6.21
CA LEU A 63 -1.66 -13.47 -7.20
C LEU A 63 -2.12 -13.17 -8.65
N ASP A 64 -3.42 -13.27 -8.91
CA ASP A 64 -4.02 -12.98 -10.22
C ASP A 64 -4.29 -11.47 -10.43
N THR A 65 -3.89 -10.62 -9.47
CA THR A 65 -3.95 -9.15 -9.56
C THR A 65 -2.59 -8.55 -9.95
N ASP A 66 -2.41 -7.23 -9.84
CA ASP A 66 -1.07 -6.64 -9.97
C ASP A 66 -0.18 -6.96 -8.74
N LEU A 67 -0.76 -7.27 -7.58
CA LEU A 67 0.00 -7.52 -6.35
C LEU A 67 0.49 -8.98 -6.27
N SER A 68 1.42 -9.31 -7.15
CA SER A 68 2.01 -10.66 -7.28
C SER A 68 3.12 -10.96 -6.25
N THR A 69 3.66 -9.93 -5.61
CA THR A 69 4.66 -9.98 -4.53
C THR A 69 4.41 -8.81 -3.55
N LEU A 70 5.22 -8.69 -2.50
CA LEU A 70 5.30 -7.50 -1.63
C LEU A 70 6.62 -6.73 -1.78
N ASP A 71 7.49 -7.19 -2.69
CA ASP A 71 8.69 -6.47 -3.08
C ASP A 71 8.34 -5.24 -3.94
N ALA A 72 8.55 -4.05 -3.39
CA ALA A 72 8.24 -2.79 -4.05
C ALA A 72 9.10 -2.50 -5.28
N GLU A 73 10.33 -3.05 -5.36
CA GLU A 73 11.19 -2.87 -6.53
C GLU A 73 10.67 -3.72 -7.69
N ALA A 74 10.39 -5.00 -7.43
CA ALA A 74 9.80 -5.90 -8.43
C ALA A 74 8.41 -5.42 -8.91
N LEU A 75 7.60 -4.88 -7.99
CA LEU A 75 6.31 -4.28 -8.34
C LEU A 75 6.45 -2.99 -9.16
N ALA A 76 7.51 -2.21 -8.94
CA ALA A 76 7.76 -1.00 -9.71
C ALA A 76 7.98 -1.30 -11.20
N GLU A 77 8.65 -2.41 -11.54
CA GLU A 77 8.81 -2.89 -12.92
C GLU A 77 7.46 -3.10 -13.63
N GLN A 78 6.44 -3.52 -12.87
CA GLN A 78 5.07 -3.72 -13.33
C GLN A 78 4.20 -2.46 -13.19
N GLY A 79 4.81 -1.31 -12.90
CA GLY A 79 4.11 -0.02 -12.75
C GLY A 79 3.23 0.08 -11.50
N VAL A 80 3.44 -0.79 -10.50
CA VAL A 80 2.77 -0.78 -9.20
C VAL A 80 3.67 -0.11 -8.18
N ILE A 81 3.24 1.03 -7.64
CA ILE A 81 4.07 1.88 -6.80
C ILE A 81 3.67 1.74 -5.34
N ALA A 82 4.60 1.32 -4.49
CA ALA A 82 4.44 1.36 -3.04
C ALA A 82 4.49 2.80 -2.54
N TYR A 83 3.66 3.15 -1.56
CA TYR A 83 3.67 4.48 -0.96
C TYR A 83 3.31 4.47 0.52
N GLN A 84 3.78 5.52 1.21
CA GLN A 84 3.38 5.81 2.59
C GLN A 84 2.59 7.10 2.66
N THR A 85 1.60 7.14 3.53
CA THR A 85 0.81 8.34 3.79
C THR A 85 1.50 9.18 4.85
N ALA A 86 1.62 10.49 4.63
CA ALA A 86 2.19 11.43 5.62
C ALA A 86 1.47 11.38 6.98
N TYR A 87 0.16 11.10 6.96
CA TYR A 87 -0.66 10.93 8.16
C TYR A 87 -1.30 9.53 8.13
N PRO A 88 -0.64 8.51 8.71
CA PRO A 88 -1.08 7.12 8.60
C PRO A 88 -2.37 6.79 9.36
N LEU A 89 -2.85 7.72 10.20
CA LEU A 89 -3.89 7.55 11.23
C LEU A 89 -3.51 6.45 12.24
N TRP A 90 -3.84 6.65 13.51
CA TRP A 90 -3.51 5.67 14.55
C TRP A 90 -4.42 4.44 14.43
N THR A 91 -3.83 3.26 14.56
CA THR A 91 -4.51 2.00 14.33
C THR A 91 -3.85 0.89 15.15
N ASP A 92 -4.07 0.84 16.46
CA ASP A 92 -3.81 -0.33 17.34
C ASP A 92 -2.54 -1.16 17.02
N ASP A 93 -1.40 -0.51 16.79
CA ASP A 93 -0.11 -1.16 16.42
C ASP A 93 -0.16 -2.04 15.14
N THR A 94 -1.05 -1.71 14.19
CA THR A 94 -1.18 -2.39 12.89
C THR A 94 -0.43 -1.66 11.79
N GLY A 95 0.51 -2.36 11.15
CA GLY A 95 1.24 -1.90 9.98
C GLY A 95 0.37 -1.96 8.72
N LYS A 96 0.68 -1.14 7.72
CA LYS A 96 -0.06 -1.11 6.45
C LYS A 96 0.88 -0.90 5.27
N GLN A 97 1.00 -1.89 4.40
CA GLN A 97 1.62 -1.69 3.11
C GLN A 97 0.57 -1.19 2.12
N ARG A 98 0.90 -0.18 1.32
CA ARG A 98 -0.02 0.41 0.35
C ARG A 98 0.66 0.48 -1.00
N TYR A 99 -0.09 0.10 -2.03
CA TYR A 99 0.38 0.14 -3.41
C TYR A 99 -0.69 0.76 -4.29
N ILE A 100 -0.26 1.43 -5.36
CA ILE A 100 -1.16 2.02 -6.34
C ILE A 100 -0.65 1.75 -7.75
N ARG A 101 -1.59 1.46 -8.65
CA ARG A 101 -1.37 1.24 -10.07
C ARG A 101 -2.29 2.17 -10.86
N ILE A 102 -1.68 3.00 -11.70
CA ILE A 102 -2.37 3.96 -12.57
C ILE A 102 -2.25 3.47 -14.01
N PRO A 103 -3.35 3.27 -14.76
CA PRO A 103 -3.29 2.72 -16.12
C PRO A 103 -2.26 3.42 -17.00
N ARG A 104 -1.56 2.65 -17.84
CA ARG A 104 -0.45 3.17 -18.63
C ARG A 104 -0.94 4.28 -19.57
N GLY A 105 -0.18 5.37 -19.67
CA GLY A 105 -0.55 6.54 -20.47
C GLY A 105 -1.59 7.46 -19.82
N THR A 106 -1.96 7.22 -18.56
CA THR A 106 -2.82 8.11 -17.77
C THR A 106 -2.08 8.67 -16.55
N SER A 107 -2.68 9.66 -15.88
CA SER A 107 -2.12 10.29 -14.69
C SER A 107 -3.23 10.71 -13.72
N ILE A 108 -2.86 10.85 -12.45
CA ILE A 108 -3.73 11.47 -11.45
C ILE A 108 -3.66 12.98 -11.65
N VAL A 109 -4.81 13.64 -11.74
CA VAL A 109 -4.89 15.11 -11.82
C VAL A 109 -5.28 15.65 -10.45
N PHE A 110 -4.59 16.70 -10.00
CA PHE A 110 -5.01 17.45 -8.82
C PHE A 110 -5.84 18.64 -9.25
N ASP A 111 -7.10 18.67 -8.84
CA ASP A 111 -8.00 19.81 -9.03
C ASP A 111 -7.76 20.81 -7.90
N GLU A 112 -7.03 21.88 -8.21
CA GLU A 112 -6.70 22.93 -7.25
C GLU A 112 -7.93 23.68 -6.74
N ALA A 113 -8.97 23.85 -7.57
CA ALA A 113 -10.16 24.61 -7.19
C ALA A 113 -10.96 23.86 -6.11
N ASN A 114 -11.07 22.54 -6.26
CA ASN A 114 -11.81 21.69 -5.33
C ASN A 114 -10.93 21.01 -4.26
N GLN A 115 -9.60 21.14 -4.36
CA GLN A 115 -8.63 20.44 -3.50
C GLN A 115 -8.83 18.92 -3.51
N THR A 116 -9.09 18.35 -4.69
CA THR A 116 -9.36 16.91 -4.86
C THR A 116 -8.42 16.25 -5.86
N PHE A 117 -8.18 14.95 -5.67
CA PHE A 117 -7.48 14.13 -6.66
C PHE A 117 -8.49 13.44 -7.56
N GLN A 118 -8.32 13.61 -8.86
CA GLN A 118 -9.05 12.91 -9.89
C GLN A 118 -8.24 11.69 -10.33
N PHE A 119 -8.69 10.51 -9.93
CA PHE A 119 -8.09 9.25 -10.34
C PHE A 119 -8.70 8.81 -11.67
N PRO A 120 -7.89 8.42 -12.66
CA PRO A 120 -8.42 7.85 -13.89
C PRO A 120 -9.14 6.53 -13.59
N ALA A 121 -10.16 6.23 -14.39
CA ALA A 121 -10.83 4.94 -14.35
C ALA A 121 -9.80 3.82 -14.47
N ASN A 122 -10.06 2.67 -13.82
CA ASN A 122 -9.14 1.54 -13.76
C ASN A 122 -7.86 1.79 -12.92
N THR A 123 -7.81 2.86 -12.13
CA THR A 123 -6.83 2.98 -11.03
C THR A 123 -7.06 1.88 -10.01
N ARG A 124 -5.99 1.18 -9.61
CA ARG A 124 -6.05 0.06 -8.66
C ARG A 124 -5.24 0.41 -7.42
N ALA A 125 -5.89 0.32 -6.25
CA ALA A 125 -5.27 0.57 -4.97
C ALA A 125 -5.30 -0.69 -4.12
N TYR A 126 -4.15 -1.03 -3.55
CA TYR A 126 -3.94 -2.22 -2.73
C TYR A 126 -3.52 -1.80 -1.33
N LYS A 127 -4.07 -2.47 -0.32
CA LYS A 127 -3.71 -2.23 1.07
C LYS A 127 -3.62 -3.52 1.84
N THR A 128 -2.40 -3.91 2.21
CA THR A 128 -2.15 -5.08 3.06
C THR A 128 -2.04 -4.64 4.51
N PHE A 129 -2.90 -5.21 5.37
CA PHE A 129 -2.88 -4.99 6.81
C PHE A 129 -1.94 -5.99 7.48
N LEU A 130 -1.07 -5.46 8.32
CA LEU A 130 -0.09 -6.22 9.08
C LEU A 130 -0.40 -6.13 10.57
N GLN A 131 -0.30 -7.26 11.26
CA GLN A 131 -0.41 -7.35 12.71
C GLN A 131 0.98 -7.66 13.28
N ARG A 132 1.42 -6.87 14.26
CA ARG A 132 2.59 -7.22 15.06
C ARG A 132 2.22 -8.36 16.00
N VAL A 133 3.04 -9.41 16.00
CA VAL A 133 2.88 -10.59 16.85
C VAL A 133 4.17 -10.89 17.59
N VAL A 134 4.04 -11.42 18.80
CA VAL A 134 5.17 -11.85 19.63
C VAL A 134 5.05 -13.36 19.83
N ASP A 135 6.10 -14.09 19.49
CA ASP A 135 6.15 -15.55 19.69
C ASP A 135 6.39 -15.92 21.16
N ARG A 136 6.50 -17.23 21.44
CA ARG A 136 6.66 -17.73 22.81
C ARG A 136 8.01 -17.39 23.40
N GLU A 137 9.01 -17.22 22.56
CA GLU A 137 10.37 -16.84 22.91
C GLU A 137 10.53 -15.32 23.06
N GLY A 138 9.45 -14.55 22.85
CA GLY A 138 9.44 -13.10 22.97
C GLY A 138 9.93 -12.37 21.72
N ARG A 139 10.12 -13.06 20.60
CA ARG A 139 10.54 -12.45 19.33
C ARG A 139 9.34 -11.85 18.63
N GLU A 140 9.53 -10.63 18.14
CA GLU A 140 8.50 -9.91 17.41
C GLU A 140 8.59 -10.23 15.91
N SER A 141 7.43 -10.33 15.28
CA SER A 141 7.31 -10.44 13.83
C SER A 141 6.01 -9.79 13.35
N TRP A 142 5.86 -9.69 12.04
CA TRP A 142 4.65 -9.18 11.40
C TRP A 142 3.91 -10.32 10.70
N ARG A 143 2.58 -10.33 10.82
CA ARG A 143 1.68 -11.25 10.11
C ARG A 143 0.78 -10.47 9.15
N LYS A 144 0.60 -10.98 7.95
CA LYS A 144 -0.34 -10.48 6.95
C LYS A 144 -1.74 -10.96 7.29
N MET A 145 -2.65 -10.02 7.48
CA MET A 145 -4.02 -10.33 7.93
C MET A 145 -4.99 -10.36 6.76
N GLU A 146 -5.04 -9.25 6.03
CA GLU A 146 -5.92 -9.07 4.89
C GLU A 146 -5.28 -8.12 3.88
N THR A 147 -5.64 -8.27 2.60
CA THR A 147 -5.32 -7.30 1.56
C THR A 147 -6.62 -6.78 0.95
N ARG A 148 -6.85 -5.48 1.02
CA ARG A 148 -8.00 -4.83 0.38
C ARG A 148 -7.61 -4.29 -0.98
N VAL A 149 -8.48 -4.49 -1.95
CA VAL A 149 -8.30 -3.99 -3.32
C VAL A 149 -9.50 -3.13 -3.68
N ILE A 150 -9.21 -1.95 -4.23
CA ILE A 150 -10.20 -1.07 -4.86
C ILE A 150 -9.77 -0.85 -6.31
N VAL A 151 -10.71 -1.01 -7.24
CA VAL A 151 -10.56 -0.61 -8.63
C VAL A 151 -11.52 0.53 -8.91
N SER A 152 -10.97 1.69 -9.26
CA SER A 152 -11.73 2.88 -9.61
C SER A 152 -12.53 2.67 -10.88
N ARG A 153 -13.76 3.18 -10.86
CA ARG A 153 -14.67 3.25 -12.00
C ARG A 153 -15.27 4.65 -12.04
N PRO A 154 -15.66 5.16 -13.23
CA PRO A 154 -16.43 6.38 -13.32
C PRO A 154 -17.75 6.23 -12.56
N ASP A 155 -18.01 7.13 -11.63
CA ASP A 155 -19.31 7.17 -10.97
C ASP A 155 -20.40 7.43 -12.01
N GLY A 156 -21.54 6.76 -11.84
CA GLY A 156 -22.73 6.95 -12.67
C GLY A 156 -23.71 7.92 -12.00
N VAL A 157 -24.75 8.27 -12.75
CA VAL A 157 -25.92 8.99 -12.23
C VAL A 157 -27.15 8.17 -12.58
N GLY A 158 -27.94 7.84 -11.57
CA GLY A 158 -29.18 7.08 -11.74
C GLY A 158 -30.31 7.93 -12.31
N PRO A 159 -31.45 7.30 -12.65
CA PRO A 159 -32.56 7.98 -13.34
C PRO A 159 -33.13 9.19 -12.59
N ASN A 160 -32.96 9.27 -11.26
CA ASN A 160 -33.47 10.37 -10.44
C ASN A 160 -32.35 11.31 -9.94
N GLY A 161 -31.16 11.24 -10.54
CA GLY A 161 -30.03 12.12 -10.20
C GLY A 161 -29.16 11.62 -9.04
N GLU A 162 -29.43 10.44 -8.49
CA GLU A 162 -28.63 9.83 -7.43
C GLU A 162 -27.25 9.36 -7.94
N PRO A 163 -26.17 9.53 -7.17
CA PRO A 163 -24.85 9.02 -7.55
C PRO A 163 -24.82 7.50 -7.46
N ILE A 164 -24.27 6.86 -8.49
CA ILE A 164 -24.02 5.41 -8.54
C ILE A 164 -22.51 5.21 -8.39
N ILE A 165 -22.10 4.66 -7.26
CA ILE A 165 -20.70 4.26 -7.04
C ILE A 165 -20.50 2.91 -7.72
N THR A 166 -19.67 2.89 -8.75
CA THR A 166 -19.44 1.71 -9.61
C THR A 166 -18.12 1.00 -9.32
N SER A 167 -17.33 1.52 -8.37
CA SER A 167 -16.01 0.98 -8.03
C SER A 167 -16.10 -0.49 -7.58
N ILE A 168 -15.12 -1.29 -8.00
CA ILE A 168 -15.01 -2.69 -7.57
C ILE A 168 -14.17 -2.74 -6.31
N PHE A 169 -14.66 -3.43 -5.28
CA PHE A 169 -13.98 -3.58 -4.00
C PHE A 169 -14.00 -5.03 -3.53
N GLY A 170 -12.92 -5.46 -2.89
CA GLY A 170 -12.92 -6.73 -2.17
C GLY A 170 -11.75 -6.86 -1.18
N THR A 171 -11.90 -7.85 -0.31
CA THR A 171 -10.93 -8.19 0.72
C THR A 171 -10.40 -9.59 0.43
N TYR A 172 -9.09 -9.74 0.40
CA TYR A 172 -8.41 -11.02 0.32
C TYR A 172 -7.94 -11.43 1.72
N GLN A 173 -8.24 -12.66 2.12
CA GLN A 173 -7.78 -13.24 3.37
C GLN A 173 -6.52 -14.05 3.13
N TRP A 174 -5.48 -13.80 3.93
CA TRP A 174 -4.25 -14.58 3.91
C TRP A 174 -4.43 -15.94 4.59
N ASN A 175 -3.83 -16.99 4.04
CA ASN A 175 -3.74 -18.29 4.70
C ASN A 175 -2.77 -18.27 5.91
N GLU A 176 -2.82 -19.29 6.75
CA GLU A 176 -1.97 -19.36 7.97
C GLU A 176 -0.47 -19.34 7.67
N ALA A 177 -0.05 -19.91 6.54
CA ALA A 177 1.34 -19.92 6.09
C ALA A 177 1.77 -18.57 5.48
N GLU A 178 0.84 -17.65 5.28
CA GLU A 178 1.00 -16.36 4.62
C GLU A 178 1.65 -16.43 3.23
N THR A 179 1.31 -17.48 2.48
CA THR A 179 1.81 -17.78 1.12
C THR A 179 0.81 -17.47 0.02
N GLU A 180 -0.47 -17.42 0.36
CA GLU A 180 -1.56 -17.17 -0.57
C GLU A 180 -2.63 -16.33 0.11
N ALA A 181 -3.31 -15.48 -0.66
CA ALA A 181 -4.51 -14.78 -0.22
C ALA A 181 -5.64 -14.96 -1.23
N THR A 182 -6.84 -15.24 -0.71
CA THR A 182 -8.04 -15.54 -1.53
C THR A 182 -9.16 -14.55 -1.25
N LEU A 183 -9.91 -14.20 -2.30
CA LEU A 183 -11.01 -13.25 -2.21
C LEU A 183 -12.09 -13.79 -1.29
N VAL A 184 -12.45 -12.99 -0.28
CA VAL A 184 -13.54 -13.31 0.64
C VAL A 184 -14.87 -13.07 -0.06
N THR A 185 -15.55 -14.16 -0.41
CA THR A 185 -16.87 -14.15 -1.05
C THR A 185 -18.01 -14.38 -0.06
N ALA A 186 -17.70 -14.97 1.11
CA ALA A 186 -18.67 -15.17 2.16
C ALA A 186 -19.03 -13.82 2.82
N PRO A 187 -20.31 -13.59 3.17
CA PRO A 187 -20.67 -12.42 3.96
C PRO A 187 -19.88 -12.45 5.27
N LEU A 188 -19.22 -11.33 5.61
CA LEU A 188 -18.38 -11.16 6.81
C LEU A 188 -19.13 -11.46 8.13
N ARG A 189 -20.45 -11.61 8.07
CA ARG A 189 -21.31 -11.96 9.20
C ARG A 189 -22.53 -12.76 8.72
N ASN A 190 -22.45 -14.09 8.75
CA ASN A 190 -23.57 -14.98 8.39
C ASN A 190 -24.51 -15.29 9.57
N GLY A 191 -24.47 -14.49 10.65
CA GLY A 191 -25.33 -14.65 11.84
C GLY A 191 -25.08 -15.89 12.69
N SER A 192 -24.16 -16.79 12.29
CA SER A 192 -23.76 -17.94 13.09
C SER A 192 -22.57 -17.57 13.98
N PRO A 193 -22.47 -18.12 15.21
CA PRO A 193 -21.30 -17.93 16.10
C PRO A 193 -20.10 -18.76 15.60
N GLY A 194 -19.75 -18.61 14.32
CA GLY A 194 -18.76 -19.41 13.62
C GLY A 194 -17.62 -18.55 13.08
N TRP A 195 -16.42 -18.86 13.58
CA TRP A 195 -15.09 -18.74 12.95
C TRP A 195 -14.55 -17.36 12.53
N MET A 196 -15.15 -16.23 12.88
CA MET A 196 -14.32 -15.02 13.01
C MET A 196 -13.59 -15.09 14.36
N CYS A 197 -12.49 -15.84 14.41
CA CYS A 197 -11.50 -15.66 15.47
C CYS A 197 -10.92 -14.25 15.29
N TRP A 198 -11.61 -13.25 15.84
CA TRP A 198 -10.92 -12.06 16.31
C TRP A 198 -9.80 -12.58 17.20
N PHE A 199 -8.56 -12.24 16.88
CA PHE A 199 -7.52 -12.31 17.89
C PHE A 199 -8.04 -11.51 19.08
N ASP A 200 -8.32 -12.21 20.18
CA ASP A 200 -8.76 -11.58 21.41
C ASP A 200 -7.61 -10.70 21.92
N THR A 201 -7.71 -9.39 21.68
CA THR A 201 -6.79 -8.39 22.20
C THR A 201 -7.19 -7.93 23.61
N SER A 202 -7.90 -8.75 24.40
CA SER A 202 -8.13 -8.45 25.81
C SER A 202 -6.87 -8.74 26.63
N SER A 203 -5.88 -7.85 26.55
CA SER A 203 -5.04 -7.64 27.72
C SER A 203 -5.88 -6.89 28.75
N THR A 204 -6.46 -7.60 29.70
CA THR A 204 -6.85 -7.04 31.00
C THR A 204 -5.58 -6.54 31.70
N LYS A 205 -5.13 -5.34 31.34
CA LYS A 205 -4.28 -4.53 32.21
C LYS A 205 -5.17 -3.41 32.74
N GLU A 206 -5.58 -3.54 34.00
CA GLU A 206 -6.04 -2.40 34.78
C GLU A 206 -5.00 -1.28 34.63
N ARG A 207 -5.45 -0.11 34.14
CA ARG A 207 -4.60 1.08 34.08
C ARG A 207 -4.35 1.57 35.50
N PRO A 208 -3.10 1.79 35.93
CA PRO A 208 -2.84 2.56 37.14
C PRO A 208 -3.40 3.99 36.94
N LYS A 209 -4.19 4.45 37.91
CA LYS A 209 -4.74 5.81 37.93
C LYS A 209 -3.58 6.82 37.99
N PRO A 210 -3.52 7.84 37.11
CA PRO A 210 -2.48 8.87 37.20
C PRO A 210 -2.65 9.68 38.51
N PRO A 211 -1.56 10.04 39.20
CA PRO A 211 -1.65 10.90 40.37
C PRO A 211 -2.11 12.30 39.97
N SER A 212 -2.95 12.89 40.82
CA SER A 212 -3.48 14.25 40.68
C SER A 212 -2.35 15.29 40.66
N PRO A 213 -2.42 16.36 39.83
CA PRO A 213 -1.35 17.34 39.75
C PRO A 213 -1.31 18.20 41.02
N ALA A 214 -0.33 17.96 41.87
CA ALA A 214 0.13 18.96 42.84
C ALA A 214 0.96 20.01 42.10
N SER A 215 0.68 21.28 42.43
CA SER A 215 1.32 22.47 41.88
C SER A 215 2.84 22.45 42.03
N ALA A 216 3.55 22.53 40.91
CA ALA A 216 4.93 23.00 40.87
C ALA A 216 5.02 24.09 39.79
N ARG A 217 5.08 25.34 40.25
CA ARG A 217 5.62 26.44 39.44
C ARG A 217 7.12 26.22 39.36
N ASP A 218 7.67 26.20 38.16
CA ASP A 218 9.04 26.65 37.97
C ASP A 218 9.18 27.40 36.65
N SER A 219 10.01 28.43 36.72
CA SER A 219 10.13 29.55 35.81
C SER A 219 11.48 29.50 35.11
N SER A 220 11.51 29.36 33.79
CA SER A 220 12.48 30.06 32.92
C SER A 220 12.24 29.81 31.42
N PRO A 221 12.65 30.76 30.54
CA PRO A 221 12.32 30.76 29.12
C PRO A 221 13.44 30.15 28.27
N SER A 222 13.14 29.06 27.56
CA SER A 222 13.79 28.64 26.29
C SER A 222 13.22 27.27 25.88
N ARG A 223 12.01 27.27 25.32
CA ARG A 223 11.46 26.08 24.66
C ARG A 223 11.98 26.02 23.22
N THR A 224 13.16 25.43 23.03
CA THR A 224 13.48 24.82 21.74
C THR A 224 12.54 23.63 21.57
N ARG A 225 11.67 23.67 20.56
CA ARG A 225 10.89 22.49 20.16
C ARG A 225 11.85 21.51 19.51
N SER A 226 12.32 20.53 20.27
CA SER A 226 12.98 19.36 19.70
C SER A 226 11.88 18.43 19.17
N CYS A 227 11.58 18.54 17.88
CA CYS A 227 10.86 17.46 17.19
C CYS A 227 11.82 16.27 17.12
N ALA A 228 11.43 15.15 17.74
CA ALA A 228 12.10 13.88 17.54
C ALA A 228 11.82 13.43 16.09
N SER A 229 12.74 13.73 15.18
CA SER A 229 12.84 13.02 13.92
C SER A 229 13.22 11.58 14.27
N GLY A 230 12.27 10.66 14.17
CA GLY A 230 12.56 9.23 14.19
C GLY A 230 13.68 8.94 13.19
N GLY A 231 14.75 8.30 13.67
CA GLY A 231 15.91 7.94 12.87
C GLY A 231 15.51 7.00 11.75
N SER A 232 15.26 7.55 10.57
CA SER A 232 15.17 6.83 9.31
C SER A 232 16.19 7.48 8.40
N ARG A 233 17.03 6.67 7.72
CA ARG A 233 17.95 7.19 6.70
C ARG A 233 17.11 7.93 5.66
N ALA A 234 17.18 9.26 5.68
CA ALA A 234 16.52 10.09 4.70
C ALA A 234 17.20 9.83 3.35
N CYS A 235 16.41 9.48 2.35
CA CYS A 235 16.88 9.55 0.96
C CYS A 235 17.33 10.99 0.70
N THR A 236 18.58 11.16 0.28
CA THR A 236 19.19 12.47 0.05
C THR A 236 18.40 13.24 -1.01
N PRO A 237 17.83 14.41 -0.70
CA PRO A 237 17.09 15.17 -1.69
C PRO A 237 18.06 16.01 -2.53
N SER A 238 18.20 15.71 -3.82
CA SER A 238 18.65 16.72 -4.78
C SER A 238 17.50 17.69 -5.03
N ARG A 239 17.46 18.79 -4.27
CA ARG A 239 16.57 19.92 -4.54
C ARG A 239 17.17 20.76 -5.68
N PRO A 240 16.35 21.21 -6.64
CA PRO A 240 16.13 22.64 -6.72
C PRO A 240 14.65 23.02 -6.84
N SER A 241 14.38 24.24 -6.36
CA SER A 241 13.19 25.09 -6.49
C SER A 241 11.97 24.59 -7.28
N SER A 242 10.84 24.45 -6.56
CA SER A 242 9.54 25.07 -6.88
C SER A 242 9.29 25.45 -8.35
N ALA A 243 8.89 24.47 -9.14
CA ALA A 243 7.95 24.63 -10.25
C ALA A 243 7.14 23.33 -10.32
N ALA A 244 5.82 23.43 -10.25
CA ALA A 244 4.91 22.30 -10.41
C ALA A 244 5.21 21.62 -11.76
N SER A 245 5.87 20.47 -11.71
CA SER A 245 6.08 19.61 -12.86
C SER A 245 5.22 18.39 -12.66
N SER A 246 4.17 18.29 -13.47
CA SER A 246 3.40 17.07 -13.65
C SER A 246 4.36 15.90 -13.85
N VAL A 247 4.14 14.78 -13.15
CA VAL A 247 4.83 13.53 -13.49
C VAL A 247 4.21 13.05 -14.79
N ILE A 248 4.86 13.43 -15.90
CA ILE A 248 4.47 13.04 -17.25
C ILE A 248 5.09 11.66 -17.51
N TRP A 249 4.23 10.65 -17.70
CA TRP A 249 4.63 9.36 -18.26
C TRP A 249 4.74 9.52 -19.78
N GLU A 250 5.87 10.05 -20.27
CA GLU A 250 6.14 10.16 -21.70
C GLU A 250 6.87 8.92 -22.22
N ALA A 251 6.35 8.34 -23.30
CA ALA A 251 7.01 7.27 -24.04
C ALA A 251 8.30 7.79 -24.72
N PRO A 252 9.34 6.96 -24.87
CA PRO A 252 10.57 7.40 -25.51
C PRO A 252 10.33 7.80 -26.99
N PRO A 253 10.91 8.91 -27.46
CA PRO A 253 10.77 9.31 -28.86
C PRO A 253 11.47 8.33 -29.79
N LYS A 254 10.81 7.95 -30.88
CA LYS A 254 11.39 7.18 -31.99
C LYS A 254 12.44 8.04 -32.71
N THR A 255 13.71 7.80 -32.47
CA THR A 255 14.79 8.35 -33.29
C THR A 255 14.96 7.50 -34.56
N SER A 256 14.40 7.98 -35.67
CA SER A 256 14.77 7.52 -37.01
C SER A 256 16.16 8.08 -37.35
N CYS A 257 17.14 7.20 -37.57
CA CYS A 257 18.49 7.58 -37.97
C CYS A 257 18.56 7.67 -39.51
N SER A 258 18.66 8.88 -40.04
CA SER A 258 18.96 9.14 -41.46
C SER A 258 20.47 9.26 -41.63
N ALA A 259 21.09 8.28 -42.28
CA ALA A 259 22.48 8.34 -42.68
C ALA A 259 22.65 9.21 -43.94
N SER A 260 23.42 10.30 -43.84
CA SER A 260 23.96 11.01 -45.00
C SER A 260 25.48 10.94 -44.96
N SER A 261 26.05 10.01 -45.70
CA SER A 261 27.46 9.99 -46.06
C SER A 261 27.69 10.85 -47.31
N ARG A 262 28.61 11.82 -47.25
CA ARG A 262 29.39 12.15 -48.44
C ARG A 262 30.76 12.70 -48.07
N PHE A 263 31.74 12.00 -48.63
CA PHE A 263 33.17 12.29 -48.66
C PHE A 263 33.49 13.40 -49.67
N LYS A 264 34.52 14.18 -49.32
CA LYS A 264 35.25 15.23 -50.06
C LYS A 264 34.51 16.54 -50.31
#